data_AF-E9DHT2-F1
#
_entry.id   AF-E9DHT2-F1
#
_cell.length_a   1.000
_cell.length_b   1.000
_cell.length_c   1.000
_cell.angle_alpha   90.00
_cell.angle_beta   90.00
_cell.angle_gamma   90.00
#
_symmetry.space_group_name_H-M   'P 1'
#
loop_
_entity.id
_entity.type
_entity.pdbx_description
1 polymer ?
#
loop_
_entity_poly.entity_id
_entity_poly.type
_entity_poly.pdbx_seq_one_letter_code
_entity_poly.pdbx_strand_id
1 'polypeptide(L)'
;MNNFSAHELAVENINKSLYSLWNTLIIWLPPNVMSKYQPLDQGIIYSWKRHWKWQWIIYMLEEYKSNCDSLTTMNILKALCWRIQAWNINIVSVTIQHCFQRVLFKKTDVLSEDLSIIQISNDFQWLRMISGIQNLMKIENFLNPAQEVVEDSSEDLERHIIEQLELEELEDEEEKEKETINLEADLQISTTEALDMVKRLRLYEEWQDKGDTELIQQLNHYERRLGARRLENQQHQDIRAYFVC
;
A
#
# COMPACT_ATOMS: atom_id res chain seq x y z
N MET A 1 -18.33 11.02 -11.09
CA MET A 1 -18.02 11.34 -9.68
C MET A 1 -19.26 11.02 -8.86
N ASN A 2 -19.13 10.43 -7.68
CA ASN A 2 -20.24 10.27 -6.73
C ASN A 2 -20.61 11.63 -6.14
N ASN A 3 -21.83 11.74 -5.65
CA ASN A 3 -22.37 12.93 -4.99
C ASN A 3 -21.95 12.98 -3.51
N PHE A 4 -20.69 12.60 -3.22
CA PHE A 4 -20.14 12.72 -1.88
C PHE A 4 -19.96 14.21 -1.57
N SER A 5 -20.31 14.65 -0.35
CA SER A 5 -20.34 16.08 0.01
C SER A 5 -19.01 16.79 -0.24
N ALA A 6 -17.88 16.13 0.05
CA ALA A 6 -16.56 16.69 -0.22
C ALA A 6 -16.30 16.89 -1.72
N HIS A 7 -16.84 16.03 -2.58
CA HIS A 7 -16.72 16.17 -4.03
C HIS A 7 -17.57 17.33 -4.55
N GLU A 8 -18.81 17.47 -4.08
CA GLU A 8 -19.67 18.59 -4.43
C GLU A 8 -19.04 19.93 -4.04
N LEU A 9 -18.55 20.01 -2.80
CA LEU A 9 -17.86 21.18 -2.27
C LEU A 9 -16.56 21.49 -3.04
N ALA A 10 -15.77 20.46 -3.39
CA ALA A 10 -14.55 20.64 -4.18
C ALA A 10 -14.85 21.23 -5.56
N VAL A 11 -15.90 20.74 -6.24
CA VAL A 11 -16.32 21.27 -7.55
C VAL A 11 -16.84 22.70 -7.43
N GLU A 12 -17.62 23.00 -6.40
CA GLU A 12 -18.08 24.37 -6.13
C GLU A 12 -16.90 25.32 -5.90
N ASN A 13 -15.92 24.91 -5.10
CA ASN A 13 -14.72 25.70 -4.82
C ASN A 13 -13.86 25.94 -6.07
N ILE A 14 -13.65 24.90 -6.88
CA ILE A 14 -12.92 25.00 -8.15
C ILE A 14 -13.60 25.98 -9.10
N ASN A 15 -14.93 25.90 -9.22
CA ASN A 15 -15.72 26.79 -10.09
C ASN A 15 -15.70 28.25 -9.63
N LYS A 16 -15.61 28.50 -8.31
CA LYS A 16 -15.46 29.84 -7.73
C LYS A 16 -14.02 30.37 -7.78
N SER A 17 -13.03 29.49 -7.96
CA SER A 17 -11.62 29.87 -7.96
C SER A 17 -11.20 30.56 -9.27
N LEU A 18 -10.07 31.27 -9.22
CA LEU A 18 -9.42 31.82 -10.43
C LEU A 18 -8.83 30.74 -11.35
N TYR A 19 -8.79 29.48 -10.89
CA TYR A 19 -8.19 28.33 -11.57
C TYR A 19 -9.24 27.26 -11.84
N SER A 20 -10.23 27.57 -12.67
CA SER A 20 -11.23 26.59 -13.12
C SER A 20 -10.59 25.46 -13.95
N LEU A 21 -11.31 24.35 -14.15
CA LEU A 21 -10.86 23.24 -14.99
C LEU A 21 -11.30 23.45 -16.44
N TRP A 22 -10.37 23.83 -17.32
CA TRP A 22 -10.69 24.22 -18.70
C TRP A 22 -10.83 23.02 -19.65
N ASN A 23 -10.15 21.92 -19.36
CA ASN A 23 -10.07 20.74 -20.22
C ASN A 23 -10.58 19.47 -19.51
N THR A 24 -11.49 19.62 -18.55
CA THR A 24 -12.01 18.50 -17.77
C THR A 24 -13.52 18.60 -17.67
N LEU A 25 -14.22 17.56 -18.15
CA LEU A 25 -15.66 17.41 -18.00
C LEU A 25 -15.95 16.59 -16.74
N ILE A 26 -16.69 17.17 -15.81
CA ILE A 26 -17.17 16.46 -14.61
C ILE A 26 -18.54 15.87 -14.92
N ILE A 27 -18.66 14.55 -14.83
CA ILE A 27 -19.93 13.82 -14.98
C ILE A 27 -20.34 13.29 -13.61
N TRP A 28 -21.46 13.78 -13.10
CA TRP A 28 -22.09 13.28 -11.87
C TRP A 28 -22.85 11.99 -12.15
N LEU A 29 -22.64 11.01 -11.29
CA LEU A 29 -23.40 9.77 -11.33
C LEU A 29 -24.74 9.97 -10.60
N PRO A 30 -25.81 9.27 -11.01
CA PRO A 30 -27.07 9.37 -10.30
C PRO A 30 -26.91 8.89 -8.84
N PRO A 31 -27.69 9.43 -7.90
CA PRO A 31 -27.64 8.98 -6.51
C PRO A 31 -27.99 7.50 -6.39
N ASN A 32 -27.40 6.81 -5.41
CA ASN A 32 -27.68 5.41 -5.04
C ASN A 32 -27.42 4.35 -6.13
N VAL A 33 -26.70 4.68 -7.21
CA VAL A 33 -26.34 3.71 -8.27
C VAL A 33 -24.83 3.57 -8.48
N MET A 34 -24.05 4.00 -7.49
CA MET A 34 -22.59 3.98 -7.52
C MET A 34 -22.04 2.60 -7.80
N SER A 35 -22.49 1.60 -7.05
CA SER A 35 -22.11 0.21 -7.24
C SER A 35 -22.37 -0.33 -8.65
N LYS A 36 -23.27 0.30 -9.43
CA LYS A 36 -23.64 -0.12 -10.78
C LYS A 36 -22.87 0.63 -11.87
N TYR A 37 -22.61 1.93 -11.68
CA TYR A 37 -22.06 2.78 -12.73
C TYR A 37 -20.65 3.32 -12.44
N GLN A 38 -20.10 3.04 -11.26
CA GLN A 38 -18.72 3.40 -10.94
C GLN A 38 -17.77 2.26 -11.35
N PRO A 39 -16.86 2.48 -12.31
CA PRO A 39 -15.90 1.45 -12.72
C PRO A 39 -15.00 0.97 -11.57
N LEU A 40 -14.69 1.85 -10.61
CA LEU A 40 -13.93 1.47 -9.41
C LEU A 40 -14.64 0.36 -8.61
N ASP A 41 -15.96 0.43 -8.51
CA ASP A 41 -16.80 -0.53 -7.79
C ASP A 41 -17.12 -1.78 -8.62
N GLN A 42 -16.81 -1.78 -9.92
CA GLN A 42 -17.03 -2.92 -10.84
C GLN A 42 -15.92 -3.97 -10.82
N GLY A 43 -14.89 -3.79 -9.98
CA GLY A 43 -13.84 -4.78 -9.79
C GLY A 43 -12.47 -4.20 -9.50
N ILE A 44 -12.20 -2.93 -9.84
CA ILE A 44 -10.87 -2.33 -9.65
C ILE A 44 -10.50 -2.30 -8.16
N ILE A 45 -11.37 -1.75 -7.30
CA ILE A 45 -11.13 -1.71 -5.86
C ILE A 45 -11.03 -3.14 -5.28
N TYR A 46 -11.92 -4.03 -5.70
CA TYR A 46 -11.92 -5.42 -5.26
C TYR A 46 -10.59 -6.13 -5.60
N SER A 47 -10.14 -6.05 -6.85
CA SER A 47 -8.87 -6.62 -7.31
C SER A 47 -7.69 -6.01 -6.58
N TRP A 48 -7.67 -4.69 -6.40
CA TRP A 48 -6.62 -4.00 -5.66
C TRP A 48 -6.54 -4.48 -4.20
N LYS A 49 -7.68 -4.49 -3.48
CA LYS A 49 -7.76 -4.96 -2.09
C LYS A 49 -7.22 -6.37 -1.95
N ARG A 50 -7.64 -7.20 -2.88
CA ARG A 50 -7.30 -8.61 -2.92
C ARG A 50 -5.80 -8.84 -3.08
N HIS A 51 -5.12 -8.11 -3.96
CA HIS A 51 -3.68 -8.27 -4.13
C HIS A 51 -2.88 -7.80 -2.91
N TRP A 52 -3.18 -6.64 -2.33
CA TRP A 52 -2.40 -6.18 -1.18
C TRP A 52 -2.70 -6.99 0.08
N LYS A 53 -3.96 -7.44 0.27
CA LYS A 53 -4.31 -8.32 1.40
C LYS A 53 -3.71 -9.72 1.25
N TRP A 54 -3.47 -10.17 0.02
CA TRP A 54 -2.70 -11.39 -0.21
C TRP A 54 -1.25 -11.23 0.25
N GLN A 55 -0.60 -10.12 -0.06
CA GLN A 55 0.75 -9.82 0.45
C GLN A 55 0.78 -9.84 1.98
N TRP A 56 -0.27 -9.35 2.63
CA TRP A 56 -0.39 -9.45 4.09
C TRP A 56 -0.51 -10.90 4.59
N ILE A 57 -1.23 -11.78 3.89
CA ILE A 57 -1.27 -13.22 4.21
C ILE A 57 0.12 -13.85 4.08
N ILE A 58 0.82 -13.58 2.97
CA ILE A 58 2.19 -14.08 2.76
C ILE A 58 3.13 -13.61 3.86
N TYR A 59 3.06 -12.32 4.21
CA TYR A 59 3.82 -11.77 5.32
C TYR A 59 3.56 -12.50 6.64
N MET A 60 2.29 -12.69 7.01
CA MET A 60 1.95 -13.42 8.23
C MET A 60 2.54 -14.84 8.20
N LEU A 61 2.45 -15.54 7.07
CA LEU A 61 3.04 -16.88 6.90
C LEU A 61 4.57 -16.88 7.11
N GLU A 62 5.28 -15.86 6.65
CA GLU A 62 6.73 -15.73 6.81
C GLU A 62 7.13 -15.41 8.26
N GLU A 63 6.39 -14.52 8.93
CA GLU A 63 6.59 -14.21 10.34
C GLU A 63 6.37 -15.44 11.22
N TYR A 64 5.30 -16.22 10.96
CA TYR A 64 5.04 -17.47 11.66
C TYR A 64 6.17 -18.49 11.48
N LYS A 65 6.72 -18.63 10.27
CA LYS A 65 7.87 -19.51 10.02
C LYS A 65 9.12 -19.06 10.79
N SER A 66 9.25 -17.77 11.01
CA SER A 66 10.38 -17.15 11.73
C SER A 66 10.16 -17.09 13.24
N ASN A 67 9.04 -17.62 13.76
CA ASN A 67 8.59 -17.51 15.16
C ASN A 67 8.46 -16.05 15.65
N CYS A 68 8.13 -15.13 14.76
CA CYS A 68 7.85 -13.73 15.07
C CYS A 68 6.34 -13.49 15.15
N ASP A 69 5.91 -12.59 16.05
CA ASP A 69 4.51 -12.19 16.10
C ASP A 69 4.23 -11.12 15.04
N SER A 70 3.52 -11.53 13.99
CA SER A 70 3.11 -10.67 12.88
C SER A 70 2.36 -9.40 13.32
N LEU A 71 1.68 -9.39 14.47
CA LEU A 71 0.97 -8.22 14.96
C LEU A 71 1.92 -7.15 15.51
N THR A 72 3.08 -7.56 16.02
CA THR A 72 4.09 -6.64 16.57
C THR A 72 5.00 -6.06 15.49
N THR A 73 5.24 -6.82 14.41
CA THR A 73 6.15 -6.45 13.33
C THR A 73 5.45 -5.74 12.17
N MET A 74 4.12 -5.87 12.08
CA MET A 74 3.30 -5.19 11.07
C MET A 74 3.24 -3.68 11.33
N ASN A 75 3.38 -2.88 10.27
CA ASN A 75 3.27 -1.42 10.34
C ASN A 75 2.63 -0.83 9.09
N ILE A 76 2.26 0.45 9.16
CA ILE A 76 1.58 1.17 8.06
C ILE A 76 2.48 1.26 6.82
N LEU A 77 3.80 1.40 6.98
CA LEU A 77 4.74 1.48 5.87
C LEU A 77 4.70 0.19 5.01
N LYS A 78 4.72 -1.00 5.64
CA LYS A 78 4.56 -2.28 4.94
C LYS A 78 3.24 -2.33 4.18
N ALA A 79 2.14 -1.94 4.83
CA ALA A 79 0.82 -1.90 4.20
C ALA A 79 0.78 -0.95 2.97
N LEU A 80 1.40 0.22 3.06
CA LEU A 80 1.51 1.17 1.94
C LEU A 80 2.34 0.60 0.79
N CYS A 81 3.48 -0.03 1.09
CA CYS A 81 4.31 -0.70 0.08
C CYS A 81 3.51 -1.76 -0.68
N TRP A 82 2.77 -2.63 0.02
CA TRP A 82 1.94 -3.65 -0.62
C TRP A 82 0.81 -3.06 -1.46
N ARG A 83 0.19 -1.97 -0.99
CA ARG A 83 -0.84 -1.24 -1.74
C ARG A 83 -0.31 -0.64 -3.03
N ILE A 84 0.89 -0.06 -2.99
CA ILE A 84 1.57 0.52 -4.17
C ILE A 84 1.95 -0.60 -5.15
N GLN A 85 2.52 -1.70 -4.65
CA GLN A 85 2.87 -2.86 -5.47
C GLN A 85 1.63 -3.48 -6.12
N ALA A 86 0.54 -3.65 -5.37
CA ALA A 86 -0.73 -4.15 -5.89
C ALA A 86 -1.22 -3.31 -7.07
N TRP A 87 -1.15 -1.98 -6.97
CA TRP A 87 -1.56 -1.09 -8.05
C TRP A 87 -0.63 -1.15 -9.26
N ASN A 88 0.69 -1.06 -9.04
CA ASN A 88 1.66 -0.91 -10.12
C ASN A 88 2.03 -2.22 -10.83
N ILE A 89 1.94 -3.35 -10.13
CA ILE A 89 2.41 -4.66 -10.62
C ILE A 89 1.25 -5.59 -10.91
N ASN A 90 0.27 -5.68 -10.01
CA ASN A 90 -0.75 -6.73 -10.08
C ASN A 90 -2.00 -6.32 -10.86
N ILE A 91 -2.40 -5.04 -10.84
CA ILE A 91 -3.56 -4.58 -11.60
C ILE A 91 -3.15 -4.33 -13.04
N VAL A 92 -3.54 -5.27 -13.91
CA VAL A 92 -3.27 -5.19 -15.34
C VAL A 92 -4.31 -4.30 -16.03
N SER A 93 -3.90 -3.59 -17.09
CA SER A 93 -4.75 -2.67 -17.86
C SER A 93 -6.05 -3.32 -18.37
N VAL A 94 -6.00 -4.60 -18.73
CA VAL A 94 -7.17 -5.38 -19.16
C VAL A 94 -8.26 -5.46 -18.08
N THR A 95 -7.89 -5.58 -16.80
CA THR A 95 -8.82 -5.58 -15.67
C THR A 95 -9.57 -4.26 -15.58
N ILE A 96 -8.86 -3.15 -15.75
CA ILE A 96 -9.46 -1.80 -15.75
C ILE A 96 -10.40 -1.66 -16.95
N GLN A 97 -9.96 -2.06 -18.15
CA GLN A 97 -10.78 -1.99 -19.36
C GLN A 97 -12.09 -2.78 -19.20
N HIS A 98 -12.03 -4.00 -18.68
CA HIS A 98 -13.23 -4.81 -18.42
C HIS A 98 -14.19 -4.15 -17.43
N CYS A 99 -13.68 -3.51 -16.36
CA CYS A 99 -14.51 -2.79 -15.41
C CYS A 99 -15.26 -1.62 -16.07
N PHE A 100 -14.59 -0.84 -16.92
CA PHE A 100 -15.23 0.22 -17.70
C PHE A 100 -16.24 -0.34 -18.72
N GLN A 101 -15.91 -1.42 -19.41
CA GLN A 101 -16.81 -2.04 -20.38
C GLN A 101 -18.08 -2.60 -19.74
N ARG A 102 -17.99 -3.17 -18.53
CA ARG A 102 -19.15 -3.61 -17.74
C ARG A 102 -20.11 -2.46 -17.45
N VAL A 103 -19.59 -1.30 -17.02
CA VAL A 103 -20.41 -0.11 -16.76
C VAL A 103 -21.06 0.40 -18.06
N LEU A 104 -20.25 0.62 -19.09
CA LEU A 104 -20.66 1.38 -20.27
C LEU A 104 -21.51 0.55 -21.24
N PHE A 105 -21.22 -0.73 -21.37
CA PHE A 105 -21.81 -1.58 -22.41
C PHE A 105 -22.60 -2.77 -21.84
N LYS A 106 -22.67 -2.94 -20.51
CA LYS A 106 -23.31 -4.09 -19.84
C LYS A 106 -22.86 -5.44 -20.41
N LYS A 107 -21.63 -5.53 -20.93
CA LYS A 107 -21.09 -6.79 -21.43
C LYS A 107 -20.80 -7.69 -20.23
N THR A 108 -21.43 -8.85 -20.22
CA THR A 108 -21.12 -9.94 -19.31
C THR A 108 -20.05 -10.79 -19.96
N ASP A 109 -18.78 -10.35 -19.88
CA ASP A 109 -17.71 -11.29 -20.23
C ASP A 109 -17.59 -12.34 -19.12
N VAL A 110 -17.45 -13.59 -19.54
CA VAL A 110 -17.15 -14.73 -18.69
C VAL A 110 -15.83 -14.42 -18.00
N LEU A 111 -15.88 -14.15 -16.70
CA LEU A 111 -14.68 -14.06 -15.87
C LEU A 111 -13.96 -15.40 -16.01
N SER A 112 -12.84 -15.41 -16.72
CA SER A 112 -11.86 -16.49 -16.62
C SER A 112 -11.64 -16.74 -15.13
N GLU A 113 -11.73 -18.00 -14.69
CA GLU A 113 -11.41 -18.38 -13.31
C GLU A 113 -10.09 -17.73 -12.94
N ASP A 114 -10.17 -16.77 -12.02
CA ASP A 114 -9.05 -15.94 -11.66
C ASP A 114 -8.14 -16.79 -10.78
N LEU A 115 -7.11 -17.39 -11.39
CA LEU A 115 -6.14 -18.29 -10.74
C LEU A 115 -5.62 -17.74 -9.42
N SER A 116 -5.55 -16.41 -9.33
CA SER A 116 -5.12 -15.73 -8.14
C SER A 116 -6.10 -15.92 -6.97
N ILE A 117 -7.41 -16.17 -7.17
CA ILE A 117 -8.40 -16.34 -6.08
C ILE A 117 -8.13 -17.67 -5.39
N ILE A 118 -7.87 -18.69 -6.18
CA ILE A 118 -7.54 -20.04 -5.71
C ILE A 118 -6.27 -19.98 -4.87
N GLN A 119 -5.22 -19.28 -5.34
CA GLN A 119 -3.98 -19.10 -4.59
C GLN A 119 -4.21 -18.42 -3.23
N ILE A 120 -4.92 -17.28 -3.22
CA ILE A 120 -5.22 -16.56 -1.97
C ILE A 120 -6.01 -17.44 -1.00
N SER A 121 -6.99 -18.19 -1.50
CA SER A 121 -7.78 -19.11 -0.67
C SER A 121 -6.90 -20.21 -0.07
N ASN A 122 -5.97 -20.76 -0.85
CA ASN A 122 -5.05 -21.80 -0.37
C ASN A 122 -4.10 -21.27 0.70
N ASP A 123 -3.49 -20.10 0.48
CA ASP A 123 -2.57 -19.49 1.43
C ASP A 123 -3.30 -19.07 2.73
N PHE A 124 -4.54 -18.58 2.61
CA PHE A 124 -5.38 -18.26 3.75
C PHE A 124 -5.74 -19.50 4.58
N GLN A 125 -6.05 -20.62 3.92
CA GLN A 125 -6.24 -21.91 4.60
C GLN A 125 -4.95 -22.40 5.27
N TRP A 126 -3.80 -22.21 4.63
CA TRP A 126 -2.52 -22.59 5.21
C TRP A 126 -2.18 -21.76 6.46
N LEU A 127 -2.42 -20.45 6.40
CA LEU A 127 -2.26 -19.56 7.54
C LEU A 127 -3.13 -19.99 8.72
N ARG A 128 -4.37 -20.40 8.46
CA ARG A 128 -5.26 -20.97 9.49
C ARG A 128 -4.63 -22.18 10.18
N MET A 129 -4.04 -23.10 9.41
CA MET A 129 -3.43 -24.32 9.97
C MET A 129 -2.21 -24.02 10.84
N ILE A 130 -1.37 -23.07 10.45
CA ILE A 130 -0.13 -22.74 11.18
C ILE A 130 -0.41 -21.86 12.40
N SER A 131 -1.32 -20.89 12.29
CA SER A 131 -1.59 -19.92 13.36
C SER A 131 -2.42 -20.46 14.52
N GLY A 132 -3.13 -21.58 14.34
CA GLY A 132 -4.02 -22.15 15.37
C GLY A 132 -5.27 -21.31 15.65
N ILE A 133 -5.63 -20.34 14.80
CA ILE A 133 -6.80 -19.48 14.96
C ILE A 133 -8.08 -20.33 14.89
N GLN A 134 -8.82 -20.39 16.00
CA GLN A 134 -10.04 -21.21 16.10
C GLN A 134 -11.24 -20.59 15.39
N ASN A 135 -11.39 -19.26 15.44
CA ASN A 135 -12.51 -18.52 14.87
C ASN A 135 -12.05 -17.65 13.70
N LEU A 136 -11.70 -18.30 12.59
CA LEU A 136 -11.28 -17.61 11.38
C LEU A 136 -12.49 -16.91 10.73
N MET A 137 -12.30 -15.64 10.40
CA MET A 137 -13.27 -14.91 9.59
C MET A 137 -13.31 -15.48 8.16
N LYS A 138 -14.47 -15.40 7.50
CA LYS A 138 -14.59 -15.77 6.09
C LYS A 138 -13.67 -14.91 5.22
N ILE A 139 -13.15 -15.47 4.13
CA ILE A 139 -12.23 -14.77 3.24
C ILE A 139 -12.87 -13.54 2.61
N GLU A 140 -14.18 -13.59 2.33
CA GLU A 140 -14.93 -12.46 1.81
C GLU A 140 -14.96 -11.29 2.79
N ASN A 141 -15.09 -11.58 4.08
CA ASN A 141 -15.08 -10.59 5.15
C ASN A 141 -13.65 -10.10 5.45
N PHE A 142 -12.63 -10.94 5.29
CA PHE A 142 -11.24 -10.47 5.33
C PHE A 142 -10.95 -9.49 4.21
N LEU A 143 -11.42 -9.79 2.99
CA LEU A 143 -11.27 -8.93 1.82
C LEU A 143 -12.10 -7.64 1.93
N ASN A 144 -13.28 -7.70 2.54
CA ASN A 144 -14.19 -6.57 2.72
C ASN A 144 -14.75 -6.56 4.15
N PRO A 145 -13.97 -6.10 5.14
CA PRO A 145 -14.42 -6.04 6.53
C PRO A 145 -15.52 -4.97 6.68
N ALA A 146 -16.49 -5.23 7.55
CA ALA A 146 -17.60 -4.30 7.77
C ALA A 146 -17.14 -2.92 8.27
N GLN A 147 -16.02 -2.88 9.00
CA GLN A 147 -15.40 -1.66 9.52
C GLN A 147 -14.83 -0.74 8.42
N GLU A 148 -14.70 -1.22 7.18
CA GLU A 148 -14.25 -0.38 6.05
C GLU A 148 -15.40 0.42 5.42
N VAL A 149 -16.65 0.15 5.81
CA VAL A 149 -17.79 0.97 5.40
C VAL A 149 -17.70 2.29 6.15
N VAL A 150 -17.37 3.36 5.43
CA VAL A 150 -17.40 4.72 5.97
C VAL A 150 -18.86 5.16 5.96
N GLU A 151 -19.46 5.27 7.14
CA GLU A 151 -20.73 5.95 7.35
C GLU A 151 -20.42 7.41 7.74
N ASP A 152 -20.67 8.35 6.83
CA ASP A 152 -20.51 9.78 7.11
C ASP A 152 -21.70 10.26 7.94
N SER A 153 -21.77 9.87 9.21
CA SER A 153 -22.71 10.49 10.14
C SER A 153 -22.12 11.83 10.60
N SER A 154 -22.95 12.89 10.63
CA SER A 154 -22.56 14.19 11.20
C SER A 154 -22.04 14.04 12.62
N GLU A 155 -22.59 13.06 13.35
CA GLU A 155 -22.22 12.74 14.72
C GLU A 155 -20.80 12.19 14.86
N ASP A 156 -20.31 11.41 13.89
CA ASP A 156 -18.94 10.88 13.91
C ASP A 156 -17.90 11.96 13.64
N LEU A 157 -18.22 12.90 12.74
CA LEU A 157 -17.37 14.06 12.48
C LEU A 157 -17.29 14.97 13.70
N GLU A 158 -18.44 15.25 14.33
CA GLU A 158 -18.51 16.03 15.58
C GLU A 158 -17.71 15.36 16.70
N ARG A 159 -17.82 14.03 16.86
CA ARG A 159 -17.02 13.26 17.82
C ARG A 159 -15.52 13.38 17.56
N HIS A 160 -15.07 13.22 16.31
CA HIS A 160 -13.65 13.35 16.00
C HIS A 160 -13.10 14.76 16.21
N ILE A 161 -13.89 15.80 15.93
CA ILE A 161 -13.49 17.18 16.21
C ILE A 161 -13.38 17.39 17.72
N ILE A 162 -14.33 16.88 18.51
CA ILE A 162 -14.28 16.96 19.98
C ILE A 162 -13.06 16.21 20.52
N GLU A 163 -12.80 14.97 20.08
CA GLU A 163 -11.64 14.18 20.50
C GLU A 163 -10.31 14.87 20.16
N GLN A 164 -10.21 15.53 19.00
CA GLN A 164 -9.00 16.27 18.62
C GLN A 164 -8.79 17.51 19.50
N LEU A 165 -9.85 18.25 19.81
CA LEU A 165 -9.78 19.42 20.68
C LEU A 165 -9.49 19.02 22.14
N GLU A 166 -10.07 17.92 22.62
CA GLU A 166 -9.77 17.38 23.95
C GLU A 166 -8.32 16.89 24.06
N LEU A 167 -7.76 16.30 22.99
CA LEU A 167 -6.35 15.91 22.94
C LEU A 167 -5.42 17.13 22.91
N GLU A 168 -5.77 18.20 22.19
CA GLU A 168 -5.02 19.47 22.22
C GLU A 168 -5.05 20.10 23.64
N GLU A 169 -6.18 20.06 24.34
CA GLU A 169 -6.29 20.57 25.72
C GLU A 169 -5.49 19.74 26.74
N LEU A 170 -5.33 18.43 26.52
CA LEU A 170 -4.50 17.55 27.37
C LEU A 170 -3.00 17.67 27.07
N GLU A 171 -2.62 17.99 25.83
CA GLU A 171 -1.21 18.24 25.46
C GLU A 171 -0.65 19.53 26.07
N ASP A 172 -1.51 20.51 26.38
CA ASP A 172 -1.13 21.74 27.08
C ASP A 172 -0.88 21.54 28.60
N GLU A 173 -1.41 20.47 29.22
CA GLU A 173 -1.23 20.17 30.66
C GLU A 173 -0.11 19.12 30.93
N GLU A 174 0.29 18.32 29.93
CA GLU A 174 1.32 17.28 30.06
C GLU A 174 2.59 17.57 29.25
N GLU A 175 3.28 18.69 29.54
CA GLU A 175 4.73 18.81 29.28
C GLU A 175 5.53 17.87 30.22
N LYS A 176 5.35 16.56 30.11
CA LYS A 176 6.24 15.56 30.72
C LYS A 176 6.46 14.39 29.78
N GLU A 177 7.66 14.39 29.20
CA GLU A 177 8.34 13.22 28.60
C GLU A 177 7.46 12.38 27.67
N LYS A 178 7.09 12.95 26.51
CA LYS A 178 6.94 12.13 25.30
C LYS A 178 8.32 11.59 24.93
N GLU A 179 8.69 10.47 25.57
CA GLU A 179 9.76 9.60 25.08
C GLU A 179 9.28 9.08 23.72
N THR A 180 9.54 9.87 22.67
CA THR A 180 9.38 9.47 21.28
C THR A 180 10.30 8.29 21.07
N ILE A 181 9.77 7.08 21.26
CA ILE A 181 10.42 5.85 20.87
C ILE A 181 10.64 5.98 19.36
N ASN A 182 11.87 6.31 18.98
CA ASN A 182 12.31 6.53 17.62
C ASN A 182 12.45 5.17 16.91
N LEU A 183 11.32 4.47 16.72
CA LEU A 183 11.25 3.15 16.08
C LEU A 183 11.71 3.19 14.61
N GLU A 184 11.72 4.37 13.98
CA GLU A 184 12.13 4.57 12.59
C GLU A 184 13.66 4.63 12.40
N ALA A 185 14.42 4.93 13.46
CA ALA A 185 15.88 5.01 13.39
C ALA A 185 16.54 3.62 13.18
N ASP A 186 15.91 2.54 13.62
CA ASP A 186 16.49 1.19 13.63
C ASP A 186 16.44 0.47 12.26
N LEU A 187 15.90 1.10 11.21
CA LEU A 187 15.71 0.47 9.89
C LEU A 187 16.52 1.10 8.75
N GLN A 188 17.38 2.07 9.02
CA GLN A 188 18.12 2.74 7.96
C GLN A 188 19.31 1.91 7.47
N ILE A 189 19.08 1.08 6.44
CA ILE A 189 20.12 0.30 5.76
C ILE A 189 21.22 1.24 5.25
N SER A 190 22.47 0.98 5.66
CA SER A 190 23.61 1.78 5.22
C SER A 190 23.88 1.60 3.72
N THR A 191 24.48 2.60 3.04
CA THR A 191 24.85 2.45 1.63
C THR A 191 25.80 1.28 1.38
N THR A 192 26.65 0.96 2.36
CA THR A 192 27.55 -0.19 2.34
C THR A 192 26.82 -1.52 2.42
N GLU A 193 25.82 -1.63 3.29
CA GLU A 193 25.00 -2.83 3.43
C GLU A 193 24.10 -3.04 2.20
N ALA A 194 23.50 -1.97 1.67
CA ALA A 194 22.76 -2.02 0.42
C ALA A 194 23.63 -2.53 -0.75
N LEU A 195 24.90 -2.10 -0.83
CA LEU A 195 25.84 -2.61 -1.83
C LEU A 195 26.13 -4.10 -1.68
N ASP A 196 26.29 -4.59 -0.44
CA ASP A 196 26.48 -6.02 -0.18
C ASP A 196 25.26 -6.84 -0.60
N MET A 197 24.06 -6.38 -0.22
CA MET A 197 22.81 -7.05 -0.60
C MET A 197 22.61 -7.12 -2.12
N VAL A 198 22.91 -6.05 -2.86
CA VAL A 198 22.82 -6.04 -4.33
C VAL A 198 23.79 -7.04 -4.96
N LYS A 199 25.02 -7.13 -4.43
CA LYS A 199 26.00 -8.13 -4.91
C LYS A 199 25.55 -9.55 -4.63
N ARG A 200 25.02 -9.81 -3.44
CA ARG A 200 24.48 -11.14 -3.07
C ARG A 200 23.30 -11.53 -3.94
N LEU A 201 22.40 -10.60 -4.23
CA LEU A 201 21.26 -10.84 -5.12
C LEU A 201 21.71 -11.13 -6.54
N ARG A 202 22.70 -10.39 -7.07
CA ARG A 202 23.27 -10.66 -8.40
C ARG A 202 23.88 -12.07 -8.47
N LEU A 203 24.71 -12.43 -7.48
CA LEU A 203 25.34 -13.76 -7.42
C LEU A 203 24.29 -14.88 -7.35
N TYR A 204 23.22 -14.68 -6.57
CA TYR A 204 22.13 -15.64 -6.49
C TYR A 204 21.47 -15.87 -7.85
N GLU A 205 21.27 -14.82 -8.64
CA GLU A 205 20.66 -14.90 -9.97
C GLU A 205 21.60 -15.56 -11.00
N GLU A 206 22.90 -15.26 -10.93
CA GLU A 206 23.93 -15.89 -11.77
C GLU A 206 24.04 -17.41 -11.55
N TRP A 207 23.65 -17.90 -10.37
CA TRP A 207 23.68 -19.32 -10.03
C TRP A 207 22.43 -20.09 -10.48
N GLN A 208 21.40 -19.41 -10.99
CA GLN A 208 20.21 -20.08 -11.48
C GLN A 208 20.46 -20.69 -12.87
N ASP A 209 19.95 -21.91 -13.09
CA ASP A 209 20.06 -22.65 -14.37
C ASP A 209 19.39 -21.89 -15.56
N LYS A 210 18.47 -20.96 -15.23
CA LYS A 210 17.84 -20.02 -16.15
C LYS A 210 17.83 -18.60 -15.57
N GLY A 211 18.98 -18.12 -15.11
CA GLY A 211 19.10 -16.78 -14.54
C GLY A 211 18.63 -15.68 -15.50
N ASP A 212 17.90 -14.70 -14.95
CA ASP A 212 17.41 -13.55 -15.68
C ASP A 212 18.56 -12.59 -16.00
N THR A 213 18.98 -12.62 -17.26
CA THR A 213 20.09 -11.79 -17.75
C THR A 213 19.75 -10.30 -17.71
N GLU A 214 18.47 -9.93 -17.89
CA GLU A 214 18.03 -8.54 -17.82
C GLU A 214 18.11 -8.03 -16.38
N LEU A 215 17.64 -8.84 -15.42
CA LEU A 215 17.77 -8.52 -14.00
C LEU A 215 19.23 -8.35 -13.58
N ILE A 216 20.13 -9.23 -14.00
CA ILE A 216 21.58 -9.12 -13.71
C ILE A 216 22.14 -7.78 -14.25
N GLN A 217 21.75 -7.36 -15.45
CA GLN A 217 22.16 -6.07 -16.00
C GLN A 217 21.63 -4.89 -15.18
N GLN A 218 20.35 -4.94 -14.78
CA GLN A 218 19.74 -3.91 -13.94
C GLN A 218 20.45 -3.82 -12.56
N LEU A 219 20.77 -4.96 -11.94
CA LEU A 219 21.52 -5.01 -10.68
C LEU A 219 22.93 -4.42 -10.83
N ASN A 220 23.63 -4.70 -11.93
CA ASN A 220 24.94 -4.10 -12.22
C ASN A 220 24.87 -2.58 -12.36
N HIS A 221 23.84 -2.05 -13.04
CA HIS A 221 23.61 -0.61 -13.12
C HIS A 221 23.33 0.00 -11.74
N TYR A 222 22.54 -0.70 -10.91
CA TYR A 222 22.22 -0.23 -9.57
C TYR A 222 23.44 -0.24 -8.64
N GLU A 223 24.29 -1.27 -8.71
CA GLU A 223 25.55 -1.34 -7.95
C GLU A 223 26.45 -0.15 -8.25
N ARG A 224 26.63 0.21 -9.53
CA ARG A 224 27.42 1.39 -9.93
C ARG A 224 26.85 2.68 -9.34
N ARG A 225 25.52 2.83 -9.37
CA ARG A 225 24.84 4.00 -8.81
C ARG A 225 25.02 4.10 -7.30
N LEU A 226 24.93 2.99 -6.58
CA LEU A 226 25.19 2.95 -5.14
C LEU A 226 26.67 3.23 -4.81
N GLY A 227 27.60 2.73 -5.64
CA GLY A 227 29.03 3.03 -5.53
C GLY A 227 29.33 4.53 -5.66
N ALA A 228 28.70 5.20 -6.63
CA ALA A 228 28.83 6.66 -6.79
C ALA A 228 28.29 7.41 -5.56
N ARG A 229 27.09 7.06 -5.08
CA ARG A 229 26.51 7.66 -3.85
C ARG A 229 27.40 7.47 -2.62
N ARG A 230 28.04 6.29 -2.49
CA ARG A 230 28.98 6.04 -1.39
C ARG A 230 30.18 6.98 -1.45
N LEU A 231 30.76 7.17 -2.64
CA LEU A 231 31.90 8.07 -2.83
C LEU A 231 31.51 9.52 -2.55
N GLU A 232 30.33 9.96 -3.01
CA GLU A 232 29.79 11.28 -2.70
C GLU A 232 29.60 11.49 -1.19
N ASN A 233 29.00 10.52 -0.49
CA ASN A 233 28.80 10.60 0.96
C ASN A 233 30.12 10.62 1.75
N GLN A 234 31.19 9.98 1.24
CA GLN A 234 32.52 10.03 1.84
C GLN A 234 33.24 11.35 1.61
N GLN A 235 33.02 12.00 0.46
CA GLN A 235 33.60 13.32 0.16
C GLN A 235 33.00 14.46 0.99
N HIS A 236 31.76 14.30 1.47
CA HIS A 236 31.07 15.27 2.32
C HIS A 236 31.37 15.11 3.82
N GLN A 237 32.24 14.18 4.23
CA GLN A 237 32.67 14.08 5.64
C GLN A 237 33.60 15.26 5.99
N ASP A 238 33.33 15.92 7.12
CA ASP A 238 34.07 17.09 7.60
C ASP A 238 35.58 16.80 7.64
N ILE A 239 36.39 17.67 7.01
CA ILE A 239 37.84 17.55 6.91
C ILE A 239 38.51 17.39 8.28
N ARG A 240 37.86 17.84 9.35
CA ARG A 240 38.30 17.68 10.75
C ARG A 240 38.40 16.21 11.19
N ALA A 241 37.62 15.30 10.60
CA ALA A 241 37.69 13.88 10.90
C ALA A 241 39.03 13.23 10.51
N TYR A 242 39.78 13.86 9.60
CA TYR A 242 41.11 13.40 9.17
C TYR A 242 42.26 13.91 10.05
N PHE A 243 42.00 14.81 10.99
CA PHE A 243 43.03 15.45 11.83
C PHE A 243 42.94 15.10 13.32
N VAL A 244 42.11 14.12 13.70
CA VAL A 244 42.12 13.56 15.05
C VAL A 244 43.09 12.38 15.08
N CYS A 245 44.38 12.70 15.24
CA CYS A 245 45.40 11.79 15.75
C CYS A 245 45.79 12.23 17.17
#